data_AF-A0A9P7VML0-F1
#
_entry.id   AF-A0A9P7VML0-F1
#
_cell.length_a   1.000
_cell.length_b   1.000
_cell.length_c   1.000
_cell.angle_alpha   90.00
_cell.angle_beta   90.00
_cell.angle_gamma   90.00
#
_symmetry.space_group_name_H-M   'P 1'
#
loop_
_entity.id
_entity.type
_entity.pdbx_description
1 polymer ?
#
loop_
_entity_poly.entity_id
_entity_poly.type
_entity_poly.pdbx_seq_one_letter_code
_entity_poly.pdbx_strand_id
1 'polypeptide(L)'
;DYEDKYPEDPIYEETAPTARVWRTYLDESQRFDADRVSDWRDTVDVLLVFAGLFSAVVSAFVVQFSQNLQPNYNQISAYLLFELVSIQQAISNGTTVDFPLSSVNPTADFTPATSVAWVNGLWFTSLALSLSAALISVLVKQWLHHYMILPSGTPRERSHIRQYRYMGLRRWQVPLIIGLLPMLMHLALAFFFIGLVVFLGPM
;
A
#
# COMPACT_ATOMS: atom_id res chain seq x y z
N ASP A 1 23.61 -29.78 23.95
CA ASP A 1 23.12 -31.14 23.74
C ASP A 1 21.67 -31.23 24.24
N TYR A 2 20.79 -31.95 23.54
CA TYR A 2 19.43 -32.22 24.04
C TYR A 2 19.40 -33.44 24.98
N GLU A 3 20.46 -34.26 25.00
CA GLU A 3 20.66 -35.37 25.96
C GLU A 3 20.89 -34.84 27.37
N ASP A 4 21.63 -33.73 27.51
CA ASP A 4 21.83 -33.07 28.80
C ASP A 4 20.58 -32.32 29.30
N LYS A 5 19.72 -31.88 28.37
CA LYS A 5 18.57 -31.01 28.68
C LYS A 5 17.32 -31.79 29.05
N TYR A 6 17.12 -32.97 28.45
CA TYR A 6 15.97 -33.82 28.70
C TYR A 6 16.47 -35.25 28.95
N PRO A 7 16.18 -35.84 30.14
CA PRO A 7 16.59 -37.22 30.43
C PRO A 7 15.91 -38.20 29.47
N GLU A 8 16.48 -39.39 29.32
CA GLU A 8 15.88 -40.48 28.55
C GLU A 8 14.50 -40.84 29.11
N ASP A 9 13.55 -41.07 28.20
CA ASP A 9 12.21 -41.51 28.58
C ASP A 9 12.26 -42.99 28.99
N PRO A 10 11.39 -43.44 29.92
CA PRO A 10 11.25 -44.86 30.24
C PRO A 10 10.93 -45.71 29.00
N ILE A 11 11.36 -46.97 29.03
CA ILE A 11 11.03 -47.94 27.97
C ILE A 11 9.50 -47.98 27.79
N TYR A 12 9.04 -47.81 26.53
CA TYR A 12 7.64 -47.68 26.10
C TYR A 12 6.96 -46.30 26.32
N GLU A 13 7.63 -45.32 26.92
CA GLU A 13 7.09 -43.95 27.11
C GLU A 13 7.63 -42.93 26.10
N GLU A 14 8.44 -43.35 25.13
CA GLU A 14 9.08 -42.48 24.13
C GLU A 14 8.10 -41.68 23.25
N THR A 15 6.83 -42.11 23.16
CA THR A 15 5.77 -41.39 22.44
C THR A 15 4.72 -40.77 23.35
N ALA A 16 4.90 -40.85 24.67
CA ALA A 16 3.96 -40.32 25.65
C ALA A 16 3.73 -38.80 25.44
N PRO A 17 2.63 -38.22 25.93
CA PRO A 17 2.30 -36.81 25.72
C PRO A 17 3.40 -35.82 26.18
N THR A 18 4.24 -36.25 27.12
CA THR A 18 5.35 -35.48 27.72
C THR A 18 6.73 -36.01 27.32
N ALA A 19 6.81 -36.95 26.38
CA ALA A 19 8.07 -37.55 25.97
C ALA A 19 9.10 -36.52 25.49
N ARG A 20 10.37 -36.85 25.66
CA ARG A 20 11.54 -36.05 25.28
C ARG A 20 11.49 -35.60 23.82
N VAL A 21 10.99 -36.44 22.91
CA VAL A 21 10.87 -36.11 21.47
C VAL A 21 10.02 -34.85 21.24
N TRP A 22 8.89 -34.71 21.95
CA TRP A 22 7.98 -33.57 21.80
C TRP A 22 8.58 -32.30 22.40
N ARG A 23 9.28 -32.41 23.53
CA ARG A 23 9.97 -31.28 24.16
C ARG A 23 11.10 -30.76 23.28
N THR A 24 11.90 -31.67 22.74
CA THR A 24 13.00 -31.36 21.82
C THR A 24 12.47 -30.72 20.53
N TYR A 25 11.41 -31.29 19.95
CA TYR A 25 10.75 -30.71 18.77
C TYR A 25 10.21 -29.30 19.03
N LEU A 26 9.56 -29.07 20.17
CA LEU A 26 9.04 -27.75 20.52
C LEU A 26 10.16 -26.71 20.66
N ASP A 27 11.24 -27.06 21.32
CA ASP A 27 12.39 -26.16 21.48
C ASP A 27 13.00 -25.77 20.12
N GLU A 28 13.22 -26.75 19.26
CA GLU A 28 13.82 -26.52 17.94
C GLU A 28 12.86 -25.74 17.03
N SER A 29 11.59 -26.13 17.01
CA SER A 29 10.58 -25.44 16.21
C SER A 29 10.31 -24.02 16.68
N GLN A 30 10.34 -23.75 17.99
CA GLN A 30 10.17 -22.41 18.54
C GLN A 30 11.33 -21.49 18.15
N ARG A 31 12.57 -21.98 18.14
CA ARG A 31 13.73 -21.22 17.66
C ARG A 31 13.61 -20.89 16.17
N PHE A 32 13.30 -21.90 15.36
CA PHE A 32 13.09 -21.72 13.92
C PHE A 32 11.95 -20.74 13.62
N ASP A 33 10.83 -20.85 14.33
CA ASP A 33 9.68 -19.96 14.14
C ASP A 33 9.99 -18.54 14.60
N ALA A 34 10.66 -18.37 15.74
CA ALA A 34 11.02 -17.06 16.25
C ALA A 34 11.95 -16.31 15.28
N ASP A 35 12.99 -16.99 14.77
CA ASP A 35 13.94 -16.45 13.81
C ASP A 35 13.22 -15.98 12.53
N ARG A 36 12.45 -16.89 11.92
CA ARG A 36 11.72 -16.58 10.67
C ARG A 36 10.65 -15.51 10.83
N VAL A 37 9.90 -15.54 11.93
CA VAL A 37 8.84 -14.56 12.18
C VAL A 37 9.44 -13.20 12.50
N SER A 38 10.60 -13.13 13.15
CA SER A 38 11.32 -11.87 13.37
C SER A 38 11.67 -11.20 12.04
N ASP A 39 12.35 -11.92 11.15
CA ASP A 39 12.74 -11.39 9.83
C ASP A 39 11.55 -10.88 9.01
N TRP A 40 10.47 -11.67 8.99
CA TRP A 40 9.24 -11.31 8.29
C TRP A 40 8.58 -10.09 8.91
N ARG A 41 8.53 -10.02 10.24
CA ARG A 41 7.97 -8.87 10.94
C ARG A 41 8.78 -7.62 10.65
N ASP A 42 10.10 -7.66 10.77
CA ASP A 42 10.96 -6.50 10.49
C ASP A 42 10.78 -5.99 9.06
N THR A 43 10.71 -6.90 8.10
CA THR A 43 10.44 -6.55 6.69
C THR A 43 9.08 -5.86 6.53
N VAL A 44 8.02 -6.43 7.12
CA VAL A 44 6.65 -5.90 7.04
C VAL A 44 6.51 -4.57 7.78
N ASP A 45 7.20 -4.40 8.92
CA ASP A 45 7.25 -3.15 9.69
C ASP A 45 7.82 -2.01 8.85
N VAL A 46 8.97 -2.23 8.19
CA VAL A 46 9.60 -1.25 7.30
C VAL A 46 8.69 -0.91 6.13
N LEU A 47 8.13 -1.93 5.46
CA LEU A 47 7.21 -1.74 4.34
C LEU A 47 5.96 -0.96 4.73
N LEU A 48 5.40 -1.21 5.91
CA LEU A 48 4.20 -0.52 6.38
C LEU A 48 4.46 0.98 6.63
N VAL A 49 5.58 1.32 7.26
CA VAL A 49 5.98 2.72 7.45
C VAL A 49 6.22 3.39 6.10
N PHE A 50 6.95 2.72 5.21
CA PHE A 50 7.23 3.22 3.88
C PHE A 50 5.94 3.45 3.08
N ALA A 51 5.01 2.49 3.10
CA ALA A 51 3.72 2.60 2.44
C ALA A 51 2.91 3.77 2.98
N GLY A 52 2.81 3.94 4.30
CA GLY A 52 2.07 5.06 4.90
C GLY A 52 2.65 6.43 4.52
N LEU A 53 3.97 6.60 4.58
CA LEU A 53 4.63 7.84 4.19
C LEU A 53 4.46 8.14 2.69
N PHE A 54 4.64 7.13 1.86
CA PHE A 54 4.47 7.26 0.42
C PHE A 54 3.01 7.58 0.05
N SER A 55 2.03 6.90 0.65
CA SER A 55 0.60 7.20 0.45
C SER A 55 0.27 8.64 0.83
N ALA A 56 0.85 9.18 1.91
CA ALA A 56 0.65 10.57 2.30
C ALA A 56 1.18 11.54 1.23
N VAL A 57 2.38 11.29 0.71
CA VAL A 57 2.98 12.10 -0.37
C VAL A 57 2.11 12.03 -1.62
N VAL A 58 1.77 10.83 -2.11
CA VAL A 58 0.94 10.66 -3.31
C VAL A 58 -0.44 11.30 -3.13
N SER A 59 -1.03 11.18 -1.95
CA SER A 59 -2.33 11.81 -1.64
C SER A 59 -2.28 13.34 -1.81
N ALA A 60 -1.18 13.99 -1.42
CA ALA A 60 -1.04 15.43 -1.62
C ALA A 60 -1.06 15.82 -3.11
N PHE A 61 -0.34 15.07 -3.96
CA PHE A 61 -0.37 15.26 -5.41
C PHE A 61 -1.75 14.98 -6.00
N VAL A 62 -2.40 13.90 -5.58
CA VAL A 62 -3.76 13.54 -6.03
C VAL A 62 -4.76 14.64 -5.69
N VAL A 63 -4.72 15.17 -4.46
CA VAL A 63 -5.63 16.24 -4.02
C VAL A 63 -5.41 17.51 -4.85
N GLN A 64 -4.16 17.93 -5.07
CA GLN A 64 -3.88 19.13 -5.87
C GLN A 64 -4.26 18.94 -7.34
N PHE A 65 -3.90 17.80 -7.94
CA PHE A 65 -4.01 17.62 -9.38
C PHE A 65 -5.39 17.14 -9.83
N SER A 66 -6.16 16.48 -8.96
CA SER A 66 -7.56 16.13 -9.26
C SER A 66 -8.43 17.37 -9.50
N GLN A 67 -8.03 18.53 -9.01
CA GLN A 67 -8.70 19.80 -9.33
C GLN A 67 -8.63 20.15 -10.81
N ASN A 68 -7.61 19.67 -11.55
CA ASN A 68 -7.50 19.86 -13.00
C ASN A 68 -8.50 18.99 -13.80
N LEU A 69 -9.19 18.05 -13.13
CA LEU A 69 -10.31 17.31 -13.72
C LEU A 69 -11.63 18.08 -13.62
N GLN A 70 -11.61 19.30 -13.08
CA GLN A 70 -12.77 20.18 -12.98
C GLN A 70 -12.51 21.50 -13.70
N PRO A 71 -13.57 22.19 -14.16
CA PRO A 71 -13.45 23.53 -14.72
C PRO A 71 -12.83 24.50 -13.70
N ASN A 72 -11.82 25.25 -14.11
CA ASN A 72 -11.23 26.29 -13.27
C ASN A 72 -12.04 27.59 -13.36
N TYR A 73 -13.08 27.70 -12.52
CA TYR A 73 -13.95 28.89 -12.48
C TYR A 73 -13.19 30.19 -12.14
N ASN A 74 -12.04 30.11 -11.46
CA ASN A 74 -11.20 31.29 -11.20
C ASN A 74 -10.54 31.80 -12.48
N GLN A 75 -10.04 30.90 -13.33
CA GLN A 75 -9.51 31.29 -14.64
C GLN A 75 -10.62 31.77 -15.57
N ILE A 76 -11.75 31.08 -15.61
CA ILE A 76 -12.91 31.48 -16.43
C ILE A 76 -13.38 32.88 -16.03
N SER A 77 -13.54 33.14 -14.74
CA SER A 77 -13.95 34.47 -14.26
C SER A 77 -12.89 35.55 -14.53
N ALA A 78 -11.59 35.26 -14.36
CA ALA A 78 -10.52 36.19 -14.72
C ALA A 78 -10.51 36.53 -16.22
N TYR A 79 -10.74 35.55 -17.09
CA TYR A 79 -10.82 35.75 -18.54
C TYR A 79 -12.02 36.64 -18.90
N LEU A 80 -13.20 36.34 -18.35
CA LEU A 80 -14.41 37.14 -18.59
C LEU A 80 -14.26 38.58 -18.06
N LEU A 81 -13.60 38.77 -16.90
CA LEU A 81 -13.31 40.10 -16.38
C LEU A 81 -12.33 40.87 -17.27
N PHE A 82 -11.29 40.21 -17.78
CA PHE A 82 -10.35 40.82 -18.73
C PHE A 82 -11.06 41.23 -20.02
N GLU A 83 -11.95 40.38 -20.54
CA GLU A 83 -12.79 40.67 -21.71
C GLU A 83 -13.68 41.90 -21.44
N LEU A 84 -14.38 41.96 -20.30
CA LEU A 84 -15.17 43.12 -19.89
C LEU A 84 -14.35 44.42 -19.80
N VAL A 85 -13.15 44.38 -19.23
CA VAL A 85 -12.26 45.56 -19.13
C VAL A 85 -11.79 46.00 -20.53
N SER A 86 -11.47 45.06 -21.42
CA SER A 86 -11.06 45.36 -22.78
C SER A 86 -12.18 46.03 -23.60
N ILE A 87 -13.43 45.57 -23.41
CA ILE A 87 -14.63 46.17 -24.00
C ILE A 87 -14.81 47.61 -23.50
N GLN A 88 -14.69 47.83 -22.19
CA GLN A 88 -14.82 49.16 -21.59
C GLN A 88 -13.77 50.15 -22.14
N GLN A 89 -12.52 49.72 -22.28
CA GLN A 89 -11.46 50.55 -22.87
C GLN A 89 -11.70 50.87 -24.36
N ALA A 90 -12.19 49.91 -25.13
CA ALA A 90 -12.49 50.14 -26.55
C ALA A 90 -13.64 51.12 -26.76
N ILE A 91 -14.69 51.03 -25.92
CA ILE A 91 -15.80 51.99 -25.91
C ILE A 91 -15.30 53.38 -25.51
N SER A 92 -14.46 53.49 -24.47
CA SER A 92 -13.91 54.79 -24.05
C SER A 92 -13.04 55.46 -25.11
N ASN A 93 -12.36 54.66 -25.94
CA ASN A 93 -11.51 55.14 -27.04
C ASN A 93 -12.27 55.42 -28.35
N GLY A 94 -13.60 55.26 -28.36
CA GLY A 94 -14.44 55.59 -29.52
C GLY A 94 -14.34 54.62 -30.69
N THR A 95 -13.73 53.44 -30.49
CA THR A 95 -13.63 52.40 -31.52
C THR A 95 -14.87 51.50 -31.50
N THR A 96 -15.55 51.37 -32.65
CA THR A 96 -16.61 50.37 -32.85
C THR A 96 -15.96 48.99 -33.02
N VAL A 97 -16.00 48.18 -31.97
CA VAL A 97 -15.48 46.80 -32.02
C VAL A 97 -16.63 45.87 -32.38
N ASP A 98 -16.46 45.13 -33.47
CA ASP A 98 -17.33 44.01 -33.82
C ASP A 98 -16.88 42.83 -32.96
N PHE A 99 -17.64 42.53 -31.90
CA PHE A 99 -17.21 41.55 -30.89
C PHE A 99 -17.56 40.13 -31.36
N PRO A 100 -16.58 39.21 -31.50
CA PRO A 100 -16.90 37.81 -31.64
C PRO A 100 -17.60 37.34 -30.35
N LEU A 101 -18.62 36.47 -30.47
CA LEU A 101 -19.23 35.81 -29.32
C LEU A 101 -18.12 35.24 -28.43
N SER A 102 -18.14 35.58 -27.13
CA SER A 102 -17.14 35.15 -26.14
C SER A 102 -16.78 33.68 -26.35
N SER A 103 -15.50 33.41 -26.63
CA SER A 103 -15.01 32.05 -26.93
C SER A 103 -15.15 31.07 -25.76
N VAL A 104 -15.40 31.61 -24.56
CA VAL A 104 -15.52 30.85 -23.32
C VAL A 104 -17.00 30.73 -22.97
N ASN A 105 -17.58 29.56 -23.25
CA ASN A 105 -18.93 29.22 -22.82
C ASN A 105 -18.88 28.56 -21.42
N PRO A 106 -19.32 29.24 -20.34
CA PRO A 106 -19.28 28.70 -18.99
C PRO A 106 -20.23 27.52 -18.75
N THR A 107 -21.16 27.24 -19.68
CA THR A 107 -22.08 26.10 -19.62
C THR A 107 -21.71 24.96 -20.57
N ALA A 108 -20.60 25.06 -21.29
CA ALA A 108 -20.13 23.98 -22.15
C ALA A 108 -19.67 22.77 -21.31
N ASP A 109 -19.93 21.57 -21.81
CA ASP A 109 -19.48 20.33 -21.18
C ASP A 109 -17.95 20.31 -21.06
N PHE A 110 -17.46 20.27 -19.83
CA PHE A 110 -16.03 20.24 -19.56
C PHE A 110 -15.48 18.84 -19.85
N THR A 111 -14.47 18.79 -20.72
CA THR A 111 -13.72 17.58 -21.00
C THR A 111 -12.25 17.83 -20.64
N PRO A 112 -11.70 17.15 -19.60
CA PRO A 112 -10.31 17.34 -19.24
C PRO A 112 -9.40 16.83 -20.35
N ALA A 113 -8.22 17.44 -20.49
CA ALA A 113 -7.20 16.95 -21.41
C ALA A 113 -6.86 15.49 -21.07
N THR A 114 -6.69 14.66 -22.10
CA THR A 114 -6.43 13.23 -21.93
C THR A 114 -5.18 12.97 -21.08
N SER A 115 -4.12 13.77 -21.25
CA SER A 115 -2.90 13.72 -20.43
C SER A 115 -3.16 13.92 -18.93
N VAL A 116 -4.04 14.86 -18.57
CA VAL A 116 -4.44 15.12 -17.17
C VAL A 116 -5.19 13.93 -16.59
N ALA A 117 -6.11 13.34 -17.35
CA ALA A 117 -6.83 12.13 -16.94
C ALA A 117 -5.89 10.93 -16.73
N TRP A 118 -4.92 10.72 -17.63
CA TRP A 118 -3.94 9.64 -17.53
C TRP A 118 -3.01 9.79 -16.31
N VAL A 119 -2.44 10.99 -16.09
CA VAL A 119 -1.57 11.25 -14.92
C VAL A 119 -2.34 11.06 -13.62
N ASN A 120 -3.58 11.54 -13.56
CA ASN A 120 -4.42 11.35 -12.40
C ASN A 120 -4.71 9.86 -12.13
N GLY A 121 -5.05 9.10 -13.18
CA GLY A 121 -5.22 7.65 -13.09
C GLY A 121 -3.97 6.91 -12.60
N LEU A 122 -2.78 7.30 -13.07
CA LEU A 122 -1.51 6.73 -12.62
C LEU A 122 -1.26 6.98 -11.13
N TRP A 123 -1.51 8.21 -10.65
CA TRP A 123 -1.33 8.54 -9.24
C TRP A 123 -2.38 7.90 -8.33
N PHE A 124 -3.64 7.80 -8.75
CA PHE A 124 -4.64 7.02 -8.02
C PHE A 124 -4.28 5.54 -7.96
N THR A 125 -3.78 4.97 -9.05
CA THR A 125 -3.32 3.57 -9.08
C THR A 125 -2.13 3.36 -8.14
N SER A 126 -1.16 4.27 -8.16
CA SER A 126 -0.03 4.26 -7.23
C SER A 126 -0.50 4.33 -5.77
N LEU A 127 -1.43 5.23 -5.46
CA LEU A 127 -2.00 5.36 -4.12
C LEU A 127 -2.72 4.07 -3.70
N ALA A 128 -3.57 3.51 -4.55
CA ALA A 128 -4.33 2.29 -4.26
C ALA A 128 -3.41 1.08 -4.00
N LEU A 129 -2.34 0.94 -4.78
CA LEU A 129 -1.34 -0.12 -4.57
C LEU A 129 -0.59 0.05 -3.25
N SER A 130 -0.19 1.28 -2.91
CA SER A 130 0.48 1.54 -1.63
C SER A 130 -0.41 1.26 -0.42
N LEU A 131 -1.70 1.64 -0.48
CA LEU A 131 -2.67 1.34 0.57
C LEU A 131 -2.98 -0.15 0.66
N SER A 132 -3.03 -0.85 -0.48
CA SER A 132 -3.20 -2.31 -0.53
C SER A 132 -2.01 -3.01 0.13
N ALA A 133 -0.78 -2.58 -0.16
CA ALA A 133 0.43 -3.10 0.49
C ALA A 133 0.42 -2.85 2.00
N ALA A 134 -0.02 -1.67 2.45
CA ALA A 134 -0.19 -1.36 3.87
C ALA A 134 -1.24 -2.27 4.53
N LEU A 135 -2.40 -2.46 3.91
CA LEU A 135 -3.46 -3.34 4.42
C LEU A 135 -2.98 -4.79 4.53
N ILE A 136 -2.35 -5.32 3.49
CA ILE A 136 -1.80 -6.69 3.48
C ILE A 136 -0.72 -6.82 4.55
N SER A 137 0.14 -5.83 4.73
CA SER A 137 1.16 -5.79 5.78
C SER A 137 0.55 -5.93 7.18
N VAL A 138 -0.56 -5.22 7.45
CA VAL A 138 -1.28 -5.34 8.72
C VAL A 138 -1.89 -6.74 8.90
N LEU A 139 -2.49 -7.31 7.86
CA LEU A 139 -3.05 -8.67 7.92
C LEU A 139 -1.97 -9.73 8.18
N VAL A 140 -0.84 -9.63 7.50
CA VAL A 140 0.32 -10.50 7.73
C VAL A 140 0.80 -10.38 9.16
N LYS A 141 0.95 -9.16 9.70
CA LYS A 141 1.30 -8.96 11.12
C LYS A 141 0.37 -9.70 12.07
N GLN A 142 -0.94 -9.59 11.83
CA GLN A 142 -1.94 -10.28 12.66
C GLN A 142 -1.79 -11.80 12.57
N TRP A 143 -1.56 -12.35 11.37
CA TRP A 143 -1.32 -13.78 11.18
C TRP A 143 -0.05 -14.27 11.88
N LEU A 144 1.06 -13.54 11.74
CA LEU A 144 2.33 -13.88 12.39
C LEU A 144 2.22 -13.80 13.91
N HIS A 145 1.51 -12.79 14.42
CA HIS A 145 1.24 -12.66 15.85
C HIS A 145 0.44 -13.87 16.36
N HIS A 146 -0.67 -14.21 15.70
CA HIS A 146 -1.51 -15.34 16.11
C HIS A 146 -0.79 -16.69 15.99
N TYR A 147 0.07 -16.84 14.98
CA TYR A 147 0.91 -18.01 14.80
C TYR A 147 1.80 -18.27 16.03
N MET A 148 2.40 -17.20 16.58
CA MET A 148 3.35 -17.27 17.68
C MET A 148 2.73 -17.42 19.07
N ILE A 149 1.41 -17.26 19.22
CA ILE A 149 0.73 -17.45 20.51
C ILE A 149 0.88 -18.91 20.93
N LEU A 150 1.57 -19.14 22.04
CA LEU A 150 1.88 -20.47 22.53
C LEU A 150 0.59 -21.17 23.03
N PRO A 151 0.21 -22.33 22.48
CA PRO A 151 -0.94 -23.08 22.97
C PRO A 151 -0.65 -23.69 24.36
N SER A 152 -1.68 -23.77 25.19
CA SER A 152 -1.65 -24.54 26.45
C SER A 152 -1.77 -26.04 26.19
N GLY A 153 -1.35 -26.86 27.15
CA GLY A 153 -1.45 -28.32 27.08
C GLY A 153 -0.11 -29.05 27.13
N THR A 154 -0.16 -30.35 26.85
CA THR A 154 1.02 -31.23 26.85
C THR A 154 1.99 -30.88 25.70
N PRO A 155 3.29 -31.21 25.82
CA PRO A 155 4.25 -31.02 24.73
C PRO A 155 3.80 -31.61 23.39
N ARG A 156 3.17 -32.79 23.41
CA ARG A 156 2.61 -33.42 22.22
C ARG A 156 1.50 -32.60 21.58
N GLU A 157 0.50 -32.16 22.35
CA GLU A 157 -0.62 -31.35 21.84
C GLU A 157 -0.13 -30.03 21.24
N ARG A 158 0.78 -29.36 21.95
CA ARG A 158 1.41 -28.11 21.48
C ARG A 158 2.16 -28.32 20.16
N SER A 159 2.87 -29.44 20.03
CA SER A 159 3.59 -29.81 18.81
C SER A 159 2.63 -29.99 17.62
N HIS A 160 1.53 -30.70 17.83
CA HIS A 160 0.50 -30.91 16.80
C HIS A 160 -0.18 -29.60 16.39
N ILE A 161 -0.57 -28.75 17.35
CA ILE A 161 -1.20 -27.45 17.07
C ILE A 161 -0.25 -26.55 16.28
N ARG A 162 1.02 -26.45 16.69
CA ARG A 162 2.04 -25.69 15.96
C ARG A 162 2.19 -26.21 14.53
N GLN A 163 2.27 -27.54 14.35
CA GLN A 163 2.42 -28.13 13.04
C GLN A 163 1.20 -27.89 12.14
N TYR A 164 -0.02 -27.96 12.70
CA TYR A 164 -1.24 -27.60 12.00
C TYR A 164 -1.21 -26.14 11.52
N ARG A 165 -0.83 -25.20 12.40
CA ARG A 165 -0.69 -23.79 12.04
C ARG A 165 0.40 -23.55 10.99
N TYR A 166 1.53 -24.24 11.10
CA TYR A 166 2.63 -24.15 10.12
C TYR A 166 2.19 -24.66 8.74
N MET A 167 1.47 -25.78 8.70
CA MET A 167 0.86 -26.28 7.47
C MET A 167 -0.15 -25.29 6.90
N GLY A 168 -0.95 -24.64 7.76
CA GLY A 168 -1.82 -23.53 7.37
C GLY A 168 -1.03 -22.39 6.72
N LEU A 169 0.03 -21.92 7.37
CA LEU A 169 0.88 -20.83 6.88
C LEU A 169 1.50 -21.14 5.51
N ARG A 170 1.92 -22.40 5.29
CA ARG A 170 2.37 -22.88 3.98
C ARG A 170 1.22 -22.97 2.97
N ARG A 171 0.06 -23.50 3.36
CA ARG A 171 -1.08 -23.68 2.45
C ARG A 171 -1.63 -22.35 1.95
N TRP A 172 -1.67 -21.35 2.81
CA TRP A 172 -2.06 -19.97 2.48
C TRP A 172 -0.93 -19.16 1.82
N GLN A 173 0.24 -19.75 1.61
CA GLN A 173 1.37 -19.12 0.94
C GLN A 173 1.77 -17.76 1.56
N VAL A 174 1.66 -17.62 2.88
CA VAL A 174 2.05 -16.39 3.60
C VAL A 174 3.47 -15.94 3.26
N PRO A 175 4.48 -16.82 3.13
CA PRO A 175 5.82 -16.42 2.73
C PRO A 175 5.86 -15.76 1.34
N LEU A 176 5.03 -16.22 0.40
CA LEU A 176 4.92 -15.63 -0.94
C LEU A 176 4.26 -14.25 -0.88
N ILE A 177 3.21 -14.10 -0.06
CA ILE A 177 2.54 -12.80 0.16
C ILE A 177 3.54 -11.79 0.71
N ILE A 178 4.33 -12.17 1.71
CA ILE A 178 5.38 -11.33 2.29
C ILE A 178 6.42 -10.94 1.22
N GLY A 179 6.83 -11.89 0.38
CA GLY A 179 7.75 -11.64 -0.73
C GLY A 179 7.18 -10.73 -1.83
N LEU A 180 5.84 -10.66 -1.98
CA LEU A 180 5.17 -9.84 -2.99
C LEU A 180 4.94 -8.39 -2.51
N LEU A 181 4.90 -8.14 -1.20
CA LEU A 181 4.71 -6.80 -0.63
C LEU A 181 5.72 -5.77 -1.17
N PRO A 182 7.04 -6.04 -1.17
CA PRO A 182 8.00 -5.15 -1.81
C PRO A 182 7.69 -4.89 -3.28
N MET A 183 7.32 -5.91 -4.05
CA MET A 183 7.01 -5.75 -5.48
C MET A 183 5.83 -4.80 -5.70
N LEU A 184 4.80 -4.91 -4.86
CA LEU A 184 3.65 -3.99 -4.88
C LEU A 184 4.09 -2.53 -4.64
N MET A 185 5.00 -2.32 -3.68
CA MET A 185 5.55 -0.99 -3.38
C MET A 185 6.41 -0.44 -4.51
N HIS A 186 7.26 -1.26 -5.14
CA HIS A 186 8.06 -0.84 -6.30
C HIS A 186 7.16 -0.46 -7.48
N LEU A 187 6.08 -1.21 -7.70
CA LEU A 187 5.13 -0.92 -8.77
C LEU A 187 4.33 0.36 -8.50
N ALA A 188 3.97 0.61 -7.23
CA ALA A 188 3.38 1.88 -6.80
C ALA A 188 4.32 3.06 -7.06
N LEU A 189 5.61 2.94 -6.71
CA LEU A 189 6.63 3.96 -6.99
C LEU A 189 6.80 4.20 -8.49
N ALA A 190 6.87 3.13 -9.29
CA ALA A 190 7.03 3.23 -10.73
C ALA A 190 5.90 4.04 -11.36
N PHE A 191 4.63 3.74 -11.02
CA PHE A 191 3.50 4.52 -11.52
C PHE A 191 3.52 5.99 -11.07
N PHE A 192 3.94 6.25 -9.83
CA PHE A 192 4.08 7.63 -9.35
C PHE A 192 5.13 8.41 -10.14
N PHE A 193 6.31 7.83 -10.35
CA PHE A 193 7.38 8.48 -11.11
C PHE A 193 7.02 8.66 -12.58
N ILE A 194 6.35 7.69 -13.21
CA ILE A 194 5.85 7.86 -14.58
C ILE A 194 4.89 9.06 -14.64
N GLY A 195 3.94 9.16 -13.70
CA GLY A 195 3.04 10.31 -13.61
C GLY A 195 3.80 11.63 -13.36
N LEU A 196 4.86 11.61 -12.54
CA LEU A 196 5.70 12.78 -12.25
C LEU A 196 6.48 13.26 -13.49
N VAL A 197 7.05 12.33 -14.26
CA VAL A 197 7.77 12.65 -15.50
C VAL A 197 6.83 13.27 -16.53
N VAL A 198 5.62 12.73 -16.69
CA VAL A 198 4.61 13.29 -17.59
C VAL A 198 4.11 14.66 -17.10
N PHE A 199 4.01 14.85 -15.78
CA PHE A 199 3.61 16.12 -15.18
C PHE A 199 4.67 17.23 -15.35
N LEU A 200 5.96 16.90 -15.26
CA LEU A 200 7.07 17.85 -15.40
C LEU A 200 7.53 18.04 -16.85
N GLY A 201 7.20 17.10 -17.74
CA GLY A 201 7.56 17.17 -19.15
C GLY A 201 6.89 18.39 -19.81
N PRO A 202 7.60 19.17 -20.63
CA PRO A 202 6.99 20.28 -21.36
C PRO A 202 5.96 19.71 -22.34
N MET A 203 4.69 20.05 -22.14
CA MET A 203 3.63 19.93 -23.13
C MET A 203 3.51 21.25 -23.87
#